data_AF-H0QUF5-F1
#
_entry.id   AF-H0QUF5-F1
#
_cell.length_a   1.000
_cell.length_b   1.000
_cell.length_c   1.000
_cell.angle_alpha   90.00
_cell.angle_beta   90.00
_cell.angle_gamma   90.00
#
_symmetry.space_group_name_H-M   'P 1'
#
loop_
_entity.id
_entity.type
_entity.pdbx_description
1 polymer ?
#
loop_
_entity_poly.entity_id
_entity_poly.type
_entity_poly.pdbx_seq_one_letter_code
_entity_poly.pdbx_strand_id
1 'polypeptide(L)'
;MSTSHVVHHRESHGNHPMSVVGYVLVLAGFASAALWLVHLASGNTSLAITFGVLTGAAFVSAVVILTTLSRKVHHSPLIPDNTDVETTRYLTEYRG
;
A
#
# COMPACT_ATOMS: atom_id res chain seq x y z
N MET A 1 40.50 0.90 20.83
CA MET A 1 39.53 0.29 19.89
C MET A 1 38.15 0.44 20.54
N SER A 2 37.46 1.55 20.23
CA SER A 2 36.22 1.93 20.91
C SER A 2 35.04 1.40 20.10
N THR A 3 34.31 0.43 20.65
CA THR A 3 33.08 -0.11 20.08
C THR A 3 31.94 0.89 20.30
N SER A 4 31.70 1.75 19.30
CA SER A 4 30.51 2.60 19.25
C SER A 4 29.27 1.73 19.09
N HIS A 5 28.48 1.63 20.16
CA HIS A 5 27.16 1.01 20.13
C HIS A 5 26.24 1.90 19.27
N VAL A 6 26.05 1.54 17.99
CA VAL A 6 25.09 2.23 17.12
C VAL A 6 23.70 1.84 17.62
N VAL A 7 23.07 2.75 18.36
CA VAL A 7 21.64 2.64 18.68
C VAL A 7 20.91 2.73 17.34
N HIS A 8 20.40 1.61 16.84
CA HIS A 8 19.50 1.58 15.69
C HIS A 8 18.20 2.29 16.10
N HIS A 9 18.16 3.61 15.92
CA HIS A 9 16.91 4.36 16.02
C HIS A 9 16.03 3.84 14.88
N ARG A 10 14.93 3.16 15.25
CA ARG A 10 13.97 2.63 14.29
C ARG A 10 13.18 3.82 13.75
N GLU A 11 13.76 4.55 12.80
CA GLU A 11 13.04 5.56 12.05
C GLU A 11 11.91 4.87 11.29
N SER A 12 10.70 5.40 11.46
CA SER A 12 9.49 4.89 10.83
C SER A 12 9.70 4.92 9.31
N HIS A 13 9.98 3.77 8.72
CA HIS A 13 10.24 3.63 7.30
C HIS A 13 9.08 4.22 6.51
N GLY A 14 9.33 4.82 5.34
CA GLY A 14 8.32 5.43 4.45
C GLY A 14 7.22 4.49 3.94
N ASN A 15 7.18 3.24 4.43
CA ASN A 15 6.12 2.29 4.14
C ASN A 15 4.92 2.58 5.05
N HIS A 16 4.00 3.42 4.58
CA HIS A 16 2.77 3.67 5.32
C HIS A 16 1.92 2.38 5.32
N PRO A 17 1.55 1.81 6.48
CA PRO A 17 0.75 0.57 6.54
C PRO A 17 -0.58 0.70 5.77
N MET A 18 -1.07 1.92 5.56
CA MET A 18 -2.23 2.21 4.73
C MET A 18 -2.01 1.95 3.22
N SER A 19 -0.80 2.05 2.67
CA SER A 19 -0.54 1.68 1.26
C SER A 19 -0.74 0.18 1.05
N VAL A 20 -0.31 -0.65 2.02
CA VAL A 20 -0.53 -2.10 2.03
C VAL A 20 -2.02 -2.41 2.10
N VAL A 21 -2.78 -1.73 2.97
CA VAL A 21 -4.24 -1.87 3.05
C VAL A 21 -4.90 -1.50 1.71
N GLY A 22 -4.50 -0.37 1.11
CA GLY A 22 -4.98 0.03 -0.20
C GLY A 22 -4.70 -1.01 -1.28
N TYR A 23 -3.50 -1.58 -1.30
CA TYR A 23 -3.12 -2.64 -2.23
C TYR A 23 -3.96 -3.93 -2.05
N VAL A 24 -4.14 -4.38 -0.81
CA VAL A 24 -4.96 -5.56 -0.50
C VAL A 24 -6.42 -5.33 -0.91
N LEU A 25 -6.96 -4.12 -0.72
CA LEU A 25 -8.29 -3.76 -1.17
C LEU A 25 -8.43 -3.81 -2.70
N VAL A 26 -7.41 -3.41 -3.46
CA VAL A 26 -7.40 -3.56 -4.93
C VAL A 26 -7.47 -5.04 -5.32
N LEU A 27 -6.64 -5.90 -4.70
CA LEU A 27 -6.66 -7.34 -4.99
C LEU A 27 -8.01 -7.98 -4.64
N ALA A 28 -8.57 -7.65 -3.47
CA ALA A 28 -9.89 -8.11 -3.05
C ALA A 28 -11.00 -7.58 -3.97
N GLY A 29 -10.87 -6.34 -4.45
CA GLY A 29 -11.75 -5.73 -5.44
C GLY A 29 -11.78 -6.52 -6.75
N PHE A 30 -10.61 -6.90 -7.28
CA PHE A 30 -10.54 -7.73 -8.48
C PHE A 30 -11.09 -9.15 -8.27
N ALA A 31 -10.77 -9.79 -7.15
CA ALA A 31 -11.29 -11.12 -6.83
C ALA A 31 -12.82 -11.11 -6.71
N SER A 32 -13.39 -10.12 -6.01
CA SER A 32 -14.84 -9.95 -5.90
C SER A 32 -15.49 -9.58 -7.24
N ALA A 33 -14.82 -8.81 -8.10
CA ALA A 33 -15.32 -8.47 -9.43
C ALA A 33 -15.47 -9.72 -10.32
N ALA A 34 -14.49 -10.64 -10.26
CA ALA A 34 -14.57 -11.91 -10.97
C ALA A 34 -15.77 -12.73 -10.50
N LEU A 35 -15.98 -12.84 -9.18
CA LEU A 35 -17.13 -13.54 -8.60
C LEU A 35 -18.46 -12.86 -8.98
N TRP A 36 -18.49 -11.53 -9.00
CA TRP A 36 -19.66 -10.78 -9.44
C TRP A 36 -20.05 -11.15 -10.87
N LEU A 37 -19.10 -11.17 -11.81
CA LEU A 37 -19.36 -11.53 -13.21
C LEU A 37 -19.84 -12.98 -13.36
N VAL A 38 -19.26 -13.92 -12.61
CA VAL A 38 -19.69 -15.33 -12.61
C VAL A 38 -21.11 -15.48 -12.07
N HIS A 39 -21.45 -14.79 -10.97
CA HIS A 39 -22.80 -14.84 -10.41
C HIS A 39 -23.83 -14.13 -11.29
N LEU A 40 -23.44 -13.06 -11.95
CA LEU A 40 -24.26 -12.37 -12.94
C LEU A 40 -24.57 -13.30 -14.13
N ALA A 41 -23.55 -13.99 -14.65
CA ALA A 41 -23.69 -14.92 -15.78
C ALA A 41 -24.48 -16.19 -15.42
N SER A 42 -24.39 -16.66 -14.17
CA SER A 42 -25.13 -17.84 -13.70
C SER A 42 -26.57 -17.55 -13.27
N GLY A 43 -27.03 -16.29 -13.36
CA GLY A 43 -28.39 -15.90 -12.98
C GLY A 43 -28.63 -15.89 -11.47
N ASN A 44 -27.57 -15.94 -10.65
CA ASN A 44 -27.68 -15.86 -9.20
C ASN A 44 -27.71 -14.40 -8.74
N THR A 45 -28.88 -13.77 -8.86
CA THR A 45 -29.08 -12.33 -8.64
C THR A 45 -28.66 -11.87 -7.24
N SER A 46 -28.93 -12.66 -6.20
CA SER A 46 -28.59 -12.30 -4.81
C SER A 46 -27.08 -12.21 -4.61
N LEU A 47 -26.34 -13.24 -5.04
CA LEU A 47 -24.88 -13.24 -4.94
C LEU A 47 -24.26 -12.20 -5.89
N ALA A 48 -24.85 -12.00 -7.07
CA ALA A 48 -24.39 -10.97 -8.00
C ALA A 48 -24.48 -9.57 -7.36
N ILE A 49 -25.60 -9.21 -6.73
CA ILE A 49 -25.73 -7.93 -6.03
C ILE A 49 -24.71 -7.82 -4.90
N THR A 50 -24.57 -8.88 -4.10
CA THR A 50 -23.64 -8.90 -2.96
C THR A 50 -22.21 -8.64 -3.38
N PHE A 51 -21.70 -9.39 -4.36
CA PHE A 51 -20.34 -9.20 -4.86
C PHE A 51 -20.17 -7.88 -5.62
N GLY A 52 -21.19 -7.42 -6.35
CA GLY A 52 -21.14 -6.10 -7.00
C GLY A 52 -20.97 -4.94 -6.01
N VAL A 53 -21.72 -4.96 -4.90
CA VAL A 53 -21.57 -3.97 -3.82
C VAL A 53 -20.19 -4.09 -3.16
N LEU A 54 -19.73 -5.33 -2.88
CA LEU A 54 -18.43 -5.57 -2.27
C LEU A 54 -17.29 -5.04 -3.14
N THR A 55 -17.34 -5.30 -4.45
CA THR A 55 -16.39 -4.79 -5.45
C THR A 55 -16.38 -3.26 -5.47
N GLY A 56 -17.56 -2.64 -5.53
CA GLY A 56 -17.67 -1.18 -5.51
C GLY A 56 -17.06 -0.57 -4.25
N ALA A 57 -17.39 -1.11 -3.07
CA ALA A 57 -16.85 -0.64 -1.80
C ALA A 57 -15.32 -0.82 -1.71
N ALA A 58 -14.79 -1.96 -2.16
CA ALA A 58 -13.36 -2.25 -2.16
C ALA A 58 -12.58 -1.27 -3.06
N PHE A 59 -13.05 -1.01 -4.29
CA PHE A 59 -12.36 -0.07 -5.18
C PHE A 59 -12.47 1.38 -4.72
N VAL A 60 -13.65 1.82 -4.25
CA VAL A 60 -13.82 3.19 -3.73
C VAL A 60 -12.91 3.43 -2.53
N SER A 61 -12.87 2.49 -1.58
CA SER A 61 -11.99 2.61 -0.40
C SER A 61 -10.50 2.60 -0.78
N ALA A 62 -10.08 1.72 -1.71
CA ALA A 62 -8.72 1.71 -2.22
C ALA A 62 -8.33 3.06 -2.86
N VAL A 63 -9.20 3.62 -3.72
CA VAL A 63 -8.97 4.93 -4.37
C VAL A 63 -8.84 6.02 -3.33
N VAL A 64 -9.73 6.09 -2.34
CA VAL A 64 -9.67 7.10 -1.27
C VAL A 64 -8.36 6.98 -0.48
N ILE A 65 -7.97 5.77 -0.10
CA ILE A 65 -6.73 5.54 0.67
C ILE A 65 -5.51 5.96 -0.13
N LEU A 66 -5.36 5.46 -1.36
CA LEU A 66 -4.17 5.72 -2.17
C LEU A 66 -4.09 7.19 -2.57
N THR A 67 -5.20 7.82 -2.98
CA THR A 67 -5.20 9.26 -3.32
C THR A 67 -4.91 10.15 -2.12
N THR A 68 -5.44 9.81 -0.94
CA THR A 68 -5.13 10.56 0.30
C THR A 68 -3.66 10.41 0.65
N LEU A 69 -3.11 9.21 0.49
CA LEU A 69 -1.71 8.93 0.79
C LEU A 69 -0.78 9.66 -0.18
N SER A 70 -1.05 9.59 -1.49
CA SER A 70 -0.30 10.34 -2.51
C SER A 70 -0.33 11.86 -2.31
N ARG A 71 -1.40 12.41 -1.73
CA ARG A 71 -1.50 13.86 -1.47
C ARG A 71 -0.84 14.29 -0.16
N LYS A 72 -0.83 13.43 0.86
CA LYS A 72 -0.34 13.76 2.21
C LYS A 72 1.11 13.35 2.46
N VAL A 73 1.57 12.32 1.77
CA VAL A 73 2.92 11.80 1.93
C VAL A 73 3.71 12.29 0.72
N HIS A 74 4.62 13.23 0.95
CA HIS A 74 5.55 13.72 -0.08
C HIS A 74 6.61 12.68 -0.48
N HIS A 75 6.50 11.45 0.03
CA HIS A 75 7.32 10.28 -0.29
C HIS A 75 6.48 9.26 -1.06
N SER A 76 7.12 8.54 -1.97
CA SER A 76 6.45 7.53 -2.80
C SER A 76 5.75 6.46 -1.93
N PRO A 77 4.43 6.25 -2.04
CA PRO A 77 3.70 5.29 -1.21
C PRO A 77 4.08 3.81 -1.42
N LEU A 78 4.80 3.52 -2.51
CA LEU A 78 5.18 2.17 -2.95
C LEU A 78 6.69 1.96 -3.01
N ILE A 79 7.47 3.04 -3.01
CA ILE A 79 8.93 2.98 -3.09
C ILE A 79 9.46 3.53 -1.77
N PRO A 80 10.27 2.77 -1.01
CA PRO A 80 10.96 3.32 0.14
C PRO A 80 11.84 4.48 -0.32
N ASP A 81 11.45 5.69 0.03
CA ASP A 81 12.28 6.88 -0.16
C ASP A 81 13.40 6.80 0.86
N ASN A 82 14.64 6.72 0.37
CA ASN A 82 15.83 6.80 1.22
C ASN A 82 15.83 8.20 1.83
N THR A 83 15.84 8.31 3.15
CA THR A 83 15.88 9.64 3.79
C THR A 83 17.18 10.37 3.39
N ASP A 84 17.20 11.70 3.42
CA ASP A 84 18.43 12.47 3.14
C ASP A 84 19.59 12.04 4.05
N VAL A 85 19.26 11.58 5.27
CA VAL A 85 20.20 11.06 6.26
C VAL A 85 20.78 9.70 5.82
N GLU A 86 19.96 8.76 5.36
CA GLU A 86 20.43 7.49 4.79
C GLU A 86 21.27 7.71 3.54
N THR A 87 20.83 8.59 2.65
CA THR A 87 21.57 8.91 1.41
C THR A 87 22.95 9.49 1.73
N THR A 88 23.02 10.41 2.68
CA THR A 88 24.30 10.98 3.15
C THR A 88 25.17 9.90 3.80
N ARG A 89 24.59 9.01 4.61
CA ARG A 89 25.31 7.90 5.23
C ARG A 89 25.87 6.92 4.20
N TYR A 90 25.05 6.46 3.26
CA TYR A 90 25.48 5.57 2.17
C TYR A 90 26.58 6.21 1.33
N LEU A 91 26.46 7.50 1.02
CA LEU A 91 27.49 8.23 0.28
C LEU A 91 28.78 8.36 1.09
N THR A 92 28.70 8.59 2.40
CA THR A 92 29.89 8.70 3.25
C THR A 92 30.59 7.35 3.42
N GLU A 93 29.84 6.25 3.47
CA GLU A 93 30.37 4.90 3.65
C GLU A 93 30.97 4.29 2.37
N TYR A 94 30.48 4.69 1.18
CA TYR A 94 30.98 4.18 -0.12
C TYR A 94 31.83 5.17 -0.93
N ARG A 95 31.80 6.48 -0.63
CA ARG A 95 32.71 7.48 -1.23
C ARG A 95 33.90 7.84 -0.33
N GLY A 96 34.00 7.20 0.84
CA GLY A 96 35.18 7.27 1.72
C GLY A 96 36.30 6.37 1.23
#